data_AF-A0A7S4FIR2-F1
#
_entry.id   AF-A0A7S4FIR2-F1
#
_cell.length_a   1.000
_cell.length_b   1.000
_cell.length_c   1.000
_cell.angle_alpha   90.00
_cell.angle_beta   90.00
_cell.angle_gamma   90.00
#
_symmetry.space_group_name_H-M   'P 1'
#
loop_
_entity.id
_entity.type
_entity.pdbx_description
1 polymer ?
#
loop_
_entity_poly.entity_id
_entity_poly.type
_entity_poly.pdbx_seq_one_letter_code
_entity_poly.pdbx_strand_id
1 'polypeptide(L)'
;STSPYTLTSKNVQVLKVMFELAHSLGGSLGTSWYLLLRTFQQVDVFLAIAQESAGGPSDARWPRARSESQNAGPAAASPHPPDSELEQLASWMAGVFDTTKSLDDDALLALINALINLSTDSLGAAQSPDTPAQTSPSTSLHANLAQRQKMFGCNKLVEVTSINIGRIALYADLVHSYFLSVILSNRDPFARQTAVESVAMVIQTFLAPEAQSPTAPADGGRAGEAD
;
A
#
# COMPACT_ATOMS: atom_id res chain seq x y z
N SER A 1 -0.85 6.70 27.68
CA SER A 1 -1.54 5.40 27.58
C SER A 1 -2.61 5.49 26.49
N THR A 2 -2.21 5.43 25.22
CA THR A 2 -3.12 5.36 24.08
C THR A 2 -3.34 3.88 23.77
N SER A 3 -4.57 3.39 23.91
CA SER A 3 -4.92 2.02 23.52
C SER A 3 -4.49 1.74 22.08
N PRO A 4 -3.96 0.54 21.80
CA PRO A 4 -3.57 0.17 20.44
C PRO A 4 -4.81 0.21 19.54
N TYR A 5 -4.64 0.78 18.36
CA TYR A 5 -5.62 0.99 17.29
C TYR A 5 -6.76 -0.04 17.31
N THR A 6 -7.93 0.32 17.84
CA THR A 6 -9.13 -0.54 17.79
C THR A 6 -9.96 -0.13 16.58
N LEU A 7 -9.95 -0.93 15.52
CA LEU A 7 -10.96 -0.78 14.47
C LEU A 7 -12.29 -1.25 15.02
N THR A 8 -13.30 -0.38 14.94
CA THR A 8 -14.69 -0.76 15.18
C THR A 8 -15.36 -1.14 13.86
N SER A 9 -16.47 -1.86 13.88
CA SER A 9 -17.28 -2.13 12.67
C SER A 9 -17.66 -0.85 11.91
N LYS A 10 -17.89 0.27 12.62
CA LYS A 10 -18.10 1.58 11.98
C LYS A 10 -16.86 2.07 11.23
N ASN A 11 -15.66 1.87 11.78
CA ASN A 11 -14.41 2.24 11.10
C ASN A 11 -14.24 1.40 9.83
N VAL A 12 -14.54 0.10 9.88
CA VAL A 12 -14.50 -0.78 8.69
C VAL A 12 -15.46 -0.27 7.61
N GLN A 13 -16.68 0.10 7.98
CA GLN A 13 -17.66 0.65 7.04
C GLN A 13 -17.18 1.98 6.42
N VAL A 14 -16.56 2.86 7.21
CA VAL A 14 -15.98 4.11 6.69
C VAL A 14 -14.83 3.81 5.72
N LEU A 15 -13.95 2.88 6.07
CA LEU A 15 -12.84 2.47 5.19
C LEU A 15 -13.34 1.87 3.87
N LYS A 16 -14.40 1.06 3.92
CA LYS A 16 -15.07 0.55 2.71
C LYS A 16 -15.50 1.69 1.78
N VAL A 17 -16.19 2.70 2.33
CA VAL A 17 -16.60 3.88 1.55
C VAL A 17 -15.38 4.62 1.00
N MET A 18 -14.29 4.75 1.76
CA MET A 18 -13.05 5.38 1.27
C MET A 18 -12.42 4.60 0.11
N PHE A 19 -12.42 3.26 0.15
CA PHE A 19 -11.94 2.44 -0.96
C PHE A 19 -12.84 2.55 -2.19
N GLU A 20 -14.16 2.54 -2.01
CA GLU A 20 -15.12 2.73 -3.09
C GLU A 20 -14.99 4.12 -3.73
N LEU A 21 -14.72 5.17 -2.94
CA LEU A 21 -14.42 6.51 -3.45
C LEU A 21 -13.10 6.53 -4.23
N ALA A 22 -12.05 5.90 -3.73
CA ALA A 22 -10.78 5.80 -4.45
C ALA A 22 -10.94 5.08 -5.80
N HIS A 23 -11.74 4.02 -5.83
CA HIS A 23 -12.02 3.27 -7.05
C HIS A 23 -12.91 4.04 -8.04
N SER A 24 -14.02 4.64 -7.57
CA SER A 24 -15.01 5.28 -8.44
C SER A 24 -14.65 6.69 -8.87
N LEU A 25 -13.96 7.45 -8.00
CA LEU A 25 -13.60 8.84 -8.23
C LEU A 25 -12.11 9.04 -8.46
N GLY A 26 -11.34 7.95 -8.62
CA GLY A 26 -9.89 7.98 -8.79
C GLY A 26 -9.38 8.98 -9.83
N GLY A 27 -10.12 9.13 -10.93
CA GLY A 27 -9.84 10.11 -12.00
C GLY A 27 -9.89 11.58 -11.56
N SER A 28 -10.69 11.89 -10.52
CA SER A 28 -10.98 13.26 -10.08
C SER A 28 -10.34 13.64 -8.74
N LEU A 29 -9.64 12.69 -8.08
CA LEU A 29 -9.13 12.91 -6.73
C LEU A 29 -8.00 13.94 -6.66
N GLY A 30 -7.15 14.03 -7.69
CA GLY A 30 -6.04 14.98 -7.74
C GLY A 30 -5.16 14.92 -6.48
N THR A 31 -4.96 16.06 -5.81
CA THR A 31 -4.17 16.15 -4.58
C THR A 31 -4.78 15.40 -3.38
N SER A 32 -6.08 15.08 -3.42
CA SER A 32 -6.77 14.35 -2.35
C SER A 32 -6.29 12.91 -2.20
N TRP A 33 -5.62 12.36 -3.23
CA TRP A 33 -4.97 11.04 -3.16
C TRP A 33 -4.05 10.92 -1.95
N TYR A 34 -3.31 11.97 -1.60
CA TYR A 34 -2.39 11.94 -0.46
C TYR A 34 -3.10 11.62 0.86
N LEU A 35 -4.29 12.19 1.10
CA LEU A 35 -5.06 11.95 2.32
C LEU A 35 -5.56 10.50 2.38
N LEU A 36 -6.07 9.97 1.26
CA LEU A 36 -6.52 8.57 1.20
C LEU A 36 -5.36 7.61 1.42
N LEU A 37 -4.22 7.83 0.75
CA LEU A 37 -3.04 6.99 0.89
C LEU A 37 -2.48 7.01 2.32
N ARG A 38 -2.52 8.16 2.99
CA ARG A 38 -2.13 8.26 4.41
C ARG A 38 -3.05 7.44 5.30
N THR A 39 -4.36 7.41 5.01
CA THR A 39 -5.28 6.50 5.71
C THR A 39 -4.96 5.04 5.39
N PHE A 40 -4.71 4.69 4.13
CA PHE A 40 -4.39 3.31 3.72
C PHE A 40 -3.10 2.81 4.36
N GLN A 41 -2.09 3.67 4.52
CA GLN A 41 -0.87 3.38 5.26
C GLN A 41 -1.15 2.96 6.72
N GLN A 42 -2.11 3.60 7.40
CA GLN A 42 -2.49 3.19 8.76
C GLN A 42 -3.24 1.86 8.77
N VAL A 43 -4.10 1.64 7.76
CA VAL A 43 -4.85 0.39 7.63
C VAL A 43 -3.91 -0.78 7.36
N ASP A 44 -2.87 -0.60 6.53
CA ASP A 44 -1.87 -1.64 6.25
C ASP A 44 -1.13 -2.10 7.51
N VAL A 45 -0.75 -1.16 8.38
CA VAL A 45 -0.16 -1.47 9.70
C VAL A 45 -1.15 -2.22 10.58
N PHE A 46 -2.41 -1.78 10.60
CA PHE A 46 -3.44 -2.46 11.38
C PHE A 46 -3.66 -3.90 10.90
N LEU A 47 -3.72 -4.13 9.58
CA LEU A 47 -3.87 -5.45 9.00
C LEU A 47 -2.69 -6.36 9.37
N ALA A 48 -1.46 -5.84 9.39
CA ALA A 48 -0.29 -6.59 9.81
C ALA A 48 -0.37 -7.02 11.29
N ILE A 49 -0.81 -6.14 12.18
CA ILE A 49 -1.03 -6.46 13.60
C ILE A 49 -2.06 -7.58 13.77
N ALA A 50 -3.15 -7.52 13.01
CA ALA A 50 -4.21 -8.52 13.08
C ALA A 50 -3.74 -9.90 12.60
N GLN A 51 -2.93 -9.95 11.54
CA GLN A 51 -2.36 -11.20 11.00
C GLN A 51 -1.39 -11.86 11.99
N GLU A 52 -0.53 -11.09 12.66
CA GLU A 52 0.38 -11.64 13.67
C GLU A 52 -0.37 -12.19 14.89
N SER A 53 -1.51 -11.58 15.26
CA SER A 53 -2.37 -12.08 16.34
C SER A 53 -3.10 -13.39 16.00
N ALA A 54 -3.26 -13.73 14.72
CA ALA A 54 -3.93 -14.95 14.27
C ALA A 54 -2.98 -16.16 14.16
N GLY A 55 -1.65 -15.94 14.06
CA GLY A 55 -0.66 -16.98 13.72
C GLY A 55 0.47 -17.25 14.72
N GLY A 56 0.56 -16.55 15.86
CA GLY A 56 1.67 -16.70 16.82
C GLY A 56 1.41 -17.66 17.99
N PRO A 57 2.43 -18.39 18.51
CA PRO A 57 2.32 -19.05 19.81
C PRO A 57 2.07 -17.98 20.87
N SER A 58 1.05 -18.26 21.68
CA SER A 58 0.51 -17.46 22.77
C SER A 58 1.57 -16.79 23.64
N ASP A 59 1.83 -15.49 23.41
CA ASP A 59 2.30 -14.55 24.45
C ASP A 59 2.17 -13.06 24.07
N ALA A 60 1.98 -12.71 22.80
CA ALA A 60 1.51 -11.38 22.40
C ALA A 60 -0.03 -11.32 22.48
N ARG A 61 -0.59 -11.58 23.66
CA ARG A 61 -2.01 -11.37 23.91
C ARG A 61 -2.24 -9.85 23.81
N TRP A 62 -2.85 -9.40 22.71
CA TRP A 62 -3.64 -8.17 22.69
C TRP A 62 -4.34 -8.03 24.05
N PRO A 63 -4.42 -6.86 24.69
CA PRO A 63 -5.23 -6.71 25.90
C PRO A 63 -6.70 -6.93 25.51
N ARG A 64 -7.09 -8.20 25.39
CA ARG A 64 -8.44 -8.70 25.52
C ARG A 64 -8.77 -8.23 26.92
N ALA A 65 -9.51 -7.13 27.02
CA ALA A 65 -10.03 -6.65 28.28
C ALA A 65 -10.83 -7.82 28.86
N ARG A 66 -10.15 -8.65 29.64
CA ARG A 66 -10.72 -9.79 30.33
C ARG A 66 -11.40 -9.20 31.54
N SER A 67 -12.48 -8.45 31.29
CA SER A 67 -13.51 -8.25 32.30
C SER A 67 -14.40 -9.49 32.25
N GLU A 68 -13.83 -10.62 32.65
CA GLU A 68 -14.61 -11.77 33.12
C GLU A 68 -14.80 -11.57 34.62
N SER A 69 -15.64 -10.58 34.98
CA SER A 69 -16.50 -10.78 36.13
C SER A 69 -17.63 -11.67 35.65
N GLN A 70 -17.75 -12.82 36.31
CA GLN A 70 -18.76 -13.83 36.08
C GLN A 70 -20.15 -13.19 36.14
N ASN A 71 -20.82 -13.07 34.99
CA ASN A 71 -22.27 -13.24 34.95
C ASN A 71 -22.78 -13.44 33.52
N ALA A 72 -23.61 -14.47 33.34
CA ALA A 72 -24.32 -14.76 32.12
C ALA A 72 -25.31 -13.62 31.79
N GLY A 73 -25.24 -13.10 30.57
CA GLY A 73 -26.16 -12.10 29.98
C GLY A 73 -25.97 -12.05 28.46
N PRO A 74 -27.00 -11.65 27.67
CA PRO A 74 -27.04 -11.92 26.24
C PRO A 74 -26.08 -11.02 25.43
N ALA A 75 -25.29 -11.67 24.56
CA ALA A 75 -24.59 -11.09 23.40
C ALA A 75 -23.91 -9.72 23.57
N ALA A 76 -22.83 -9.68 24.36
CA ALA A 76 -21.85 -8.60 24.21
C ALA A 76 -21.05 -8.86 22.92
N ALA A 77 -21.43 -8.17 21.83
CA ALA A 77 -20.69 -8.18 20.57
C ALA A 77 -19.22 -7.84 20.82
N SER A 78 -18.31 -8.65 20.29
CA SER A 78 -16.88 -8.38 20.35
C SER A 78 -16.60 -7.01 19.71
N PRO A 79 -15.84 -6.10 20.34
CA PRO A 79 -15.55 -4.78 19.79
C PRO A 79 -14.60 -4.82 18.57
N HIS A 80 -14.09 -6.01 18.23
CA HIS A 80 -13.20 -6.26 17.09
C HIS A 80 -13.98 -6.77 15.88
N PRO A 81 -13.64 -6.32 14.66
CA PRO A 81 -14.20 -6.88 13.43
C PRO A 81 -13.84 -8.37 13.33
N PRO A 82 -14.74 -9.22 12.81
CA PRO A 82 -14.43 -10.62 12.52
C PRO A 82 -13.32 -10.73 11.46
N ASP A 83 -12.56 -11.83 11.49
CA ASP A 83 -11.42 -12.06 10.59
C ASP A 83 -11.80 -11.93 9.09
N SER A 84 -13.02 -12.34 8.74
CA SER A 84 -13.56 -12.20 7.38
C SER A 84 -13.70 -10.74 6.92
N GLU A 85 -13.98 -9.81 7.84
CA GLU A 85 -14.02 -8.36 7.50
C GLU A 85 -12.60 -7.82 7.27
N LEU A 86 -11.58 -8.37 7.93
CA LEU A 86 -10.20 -7.95 7.77
C LEU A 86 -9.59 -8.45 6.45
N GLU A 87 -9.87 -9.70 6.09
CA GLU A 87 -9.51 -10.24 4.76
C GLU A 87 -10.17 -9.43 3.65
N GLN A 88 -11.45 -9.06 3.83
CA GLN A 88 -12.17 -8.23 2.89
C GLN A 88 -11.57 -6.82 2.80
N LEU A 89 -11.14 -6.22 3.92
CA LEU A 89 -10.47 -4.93 3.95
C LEU A 89 -9.14 -4.95 3.19
N ALA A 90 -8.34 -6.00 3.36
CA ALA A 90 -7.10 -6.21 2.64
C ALA A 90 -7.36 -6.35 1.13
N SER A 91 -8.38 -7.13 0.76
CA SER A 91 -8.81 -7.30 -0.64
C SER A 91 -9.27 -6.00 -1.28
N TRP A 92 -10.07 -5.17 -0.59
CA TRP A 92 -10.50 -3.87 -1.11
C TRP A 92 -9.33 -2.92 -1.31
N MET A 93 -8.39 -2.87 -0.36
CA MET A 93 -7.19 -2.04 -0.51
C MET A 93 -6.35 -2.46 -1.71
N ALA A 94 -6.11 -3.76 -1.89
CA ALA A 94 -5.39 -4.28 -3.06
C ALA A 94 -6.13 -3.93 -4.36
N GLY A 95 -7.45 -4.09 -4.38
CA GLY A 95 -8.29 -3.76 -5.53
C GLY A 95 -8.16 -2.30 -5.98
N VAL A 96 -8.00 -1.33 -5.06
CA VAL A 96 -7.77 0.07 -5.43
C VAL A 96 -6.51 0.21 -6.29
N PHE A 97 -5.41 -0.44 -5.92
CA PHE A 97 -4.15 -0.36 -6.68
C PHE A 97 -4.22 -1.15 -7.99
N ASP A 98 -4.89 -2.31 -8.02
CA ASP A 98 -5.12 -3.09 -9.25
C ASP A 98 -5.89 -2.31 -10.33
N THR A 99 -6.79 -1.41 -9.90
CA THR A 99 -7.58 -0.56 -10.82
C THR A 99 -6.83 0.65 -11.34
N THR A 100 -5.60 0.90 -10.91
CA THR A 100 -4.81 2.06 -11.40
C THR A 100 -4.53 2.01 -12.90
N LYS A 101 -4.51 0.83 -13.51
CA LYS A 101 -4.44 0.64 -14.97
C LYS A 101 -5.58 1.29 -15.75
N SER A 102 -6.72 1.54 -15.10
CA SER A 102 -7.88 2.22 -15.70
C SER A 102 -7.94 3.72 -15.44
N LEU A 103 -7.02 4.28 -14.64
CA LEU A 103 -6.91 5.73 -14.49
C LEU A 103 -6.45 6.36 -15.81
N ASP A 104 -6.97 7.54 -16.13
CA ASP A 104 -6.38 8.39 -17.17
C ASP A 104 -4.97 8.88 -16.75
N ASP A 105 -4.26 9.47 -17.70
CA ASP A 105 -2.85 9.82 -17.54
C ASP A 105 -2.63 10.92 -16.49
N ASP A 106 -3.53 11.91 -16.42
CA ASP A 106 -3.46 13.00 -15.43
C ASP A 106 -3.72 12.47 -14.02
N ALA A 107 -4.73 11.60 -13.88
CA ALA A 107 -5.07 10.96 -12.61
C ALA A 107 -3.99 10.00 -12.12
N LEU A 108 -3.38 9.23 -13.02
CA LEU A 108 -2.23 8.37 -12.69
C LEU A 108 -1.05 9.22 -12.22
N LEU A 109 -0.74 10.31 -12.92
CA LEU A 109 0.34 11.21 -12.55
C LEU A 109 0.09 11.85 -11.18
N ALA A 110 -1.15 12.24 -10.88
CA ALA A 110 -1.54 12.74 -9.57
C ALA A 110 -1.34 11.69 -8.46
N LEU A 111 -1.72 10.43 -8.70
CA LEU A 111 -1.49 9.33 -7.78
C LEU A 111 0.00 9.06 -7.53
N ILE A 112 0.82 9.02 -8.59
CA ILE A 112 2.27 8.84 -8.50
C ILE A 112 2.91 9.95 -7.65
N ASN A 113 2.56 11.21 -7.90
CA ASN A 113 3.04 12.34 -7.09
C ASN A 113 2.60 12.22 -5.63
N ALA A 114 1.36 11.80 -5.37
CA ALA A 114 0.86 11.60 -4.01
C ALA A 114 1.63 10.48 -3.27
N LEU A 115 1.98 9.38 -3.96
CA LEU A 115 2.81 8.31 -3.41
C LEU A 115 4.24 8.76 -3.12
N ILE A 116 4.85 9.52 -4.03
CA ILE A 116 6.19 10.11 -3.84
C ILE A 116 6.19 11.04 -2.62
N ASN A 117 5.19 11.91 -2.50
CA ASN A 117 5.05 12.82 -1.36
C ASN A 117 4.87 12.05 -0.04
N LEU A 118 3.96 11.06 -0.01
CA LEU A 118 3.74 10.24 1.17
C LEU A 118 5.01 9.50 1.60
N SER A 119 5.73 8.94 0.64
CA SER A 119 6.98 8.24 0.90
C SER A 119 8.07 9.19 1.39
N THR A 120 8.19 10.36 0.79
CA THR A 120 9.16 11.40 1.19
C THR A 120 8.90 11.87 2.62
N ASP A 121 7.63 12.09 3.00
CA ASP A 121 7.26 12.45 4.36
C ASP A 121 7.60 11.33 5.35
N SER A 122 7.28 10.08 4.99
CA SER A 122 7.50 8.91 5.86
C SER A 122 8.99 8.62 6.06
N LEU A 123 9.78 8.72 4.98
CA LEU A 123 11.23 8.53 4.99
C LEU A 123 11.98 9.72 5.61
N GLY A 124 11.47 10.94 5.41
CA GLY A 124 12.03 12.20 5.91
C GLY A 124 11.85 12.37 7.42
N ALA A 125 10.69 12.00 7.96
CA ALA A 125 10.43 12.02 9.41
C ALA A 125 11.45 11.18 10.22
N ALA A 126 12.06 10.17 9.59
CA ALA A 126 13.06 9.29 10.19
C ALA A 126 14.51 9.81 10.09
N GLN A 127 14.75 11.00 9.51
CA GLN A 127 16.10 11.57 9.38
C GLN A 127 16.58 12.34 10.63
N SER A 128 15.74 12.44 11.66
CA SER A 128 16.09 13.04 12.95
C SER A 128 17.30 12.31 13.56
N PRO A 129 18.35 13.04 14.00
CA PRO A 129 19.62 12.45 14.45
C PRO A 129 19.50 11.50 15.65
N ASP A 130 18.41 11.59 16.40
CA ASP A 130 18.13 10.73 17.56
C ASP A 130 17.50 9.38 17.20
N THR A 131 17.18 9.14 15.92
CA THR A 131 16.58 7.88 15.47
C THR A 131 17.69 6.90 15.05
N PRO A 132 17.86 5.75 15.72
CA PRO A 132 18.87 4.79 15.33
C PRO A 132 18.61 4.29 13.90
N ALA A 133 19.64 4.30 13.06
CA ALA A 133 19.58 3.73 11.72
C ALA A 133 19.32 2.22 11.82
N GLN A 134 18.18 1.76 11.28
CA GLN A 134 17.86 0.32 11.25
C GLN A 134 18.50 -0.30 10.00
N THR A 135 19.48 -1.17 10.21
CA THR A 135 20.22 -1.84 9.13
C THR A 135 19.57 -3.13 8.64
N SER A 136 18.56 -3.64 9.35
CA SER A 136 17.89 -4.92 9.10
C SER A 136 16.47 -4.95 9.67
N PRO A 137 15.58 -5.85 9.19
CA PRO A 137 14.34 -6.17 9.89
C PRO A 137 14.65 -6.54 11.34
N SER A 138 13.99 -5.87 12.27
CA SER A 138 14.23 -6.04 13.69
C SER A 138 13.55 -7.32 14.19
N THR A 139 14.03 -7.93 15.27
CA THR A 139 13.27 -8.98 15.97
C THR A 139 12.06 -8.43 16.72
N SER A 140 11.98 -7.10 16.88
CA SER A 140 10.86 -6.43 17.54
C SER A 140 9.72 -6.20 16.55
N LEU A 141 8.54 -6.70 16.90
CA LEU A 141 7.28 -6.49 16.18
C LEU A 141 7.01 -4.99 15.97
N HIS A 142 7.22 -4.16 17.00
CA HIS A 142 7.03 -2.72 16.90
C HIS A 142 7.94 -2.06 15.85
N ALA A 143 9.20 -2.49 15.76
CA ALA A 143 10.12 -1.96 14.75
C ALA A 143 9.77 -2.46 13.34
N ASN A 144 9.31 -3.71 13.17
CA ASN A 144 8.80 -4.19 11.88
C ASN A 144 7.55 -3.44 11.43
N LEU A 145 6.61 -3.17 12.33
CA LEU A 145 5.41 -2.39 12.00
C LEU A 145 5.75 -0.93 11.66
N ALA A 146 6.66 -0.31 12.41
CA ALA A 146 7.14 1.04 12.09
C ALA A 146 7.84 1.08 10.72
N GLN A 147 8.64 0.07 10.41
CA GLN A 147 9.30 -0.04 9.11
C GLN A 147 8.30 -0.28 7.98
N ARG A 148 7.33 -1.17 8.18
CA ARG A 148 6.23 -1.43 7.23
C ARG A 148 5.47 -0.14 6.92
N GLN A 149 5.09 0.60 7.96
CA GLN A 149 4.45 1.89 7.83
C GLN A 149 5.29 2.85 7.00
N LYS A 150 6.57 3.00 7.36
CA LYS A 150 7.52 3.88 6.70
C LYS A 150 7.71 3.56 5.22
N MET A 151 7.72 2.29 4.85
CA MET A 151 7.95 1.82 3.50
C MET A 151 6.69 1.73 2.63
N PHE A 152 5.50 1.94 3.20
CA PHE A 152 4.22 1.83 2.47
C PHE A 152 4.19 2.61 1.16
N GLY A 153 4.54 3.90 1.18
CA GLY A 153 4.51 4.76 -0.01
C GLY A 153 5.49 4.29 -1.08
N CYS A 154 6.70 3.90 -0.68
CA CYS A 154 7.73 3.36 -1.57
C CYS A 154 7.27 2.05 -2.23
N ASN A 155 6.74 1.12 -1.44
CA ASN A 155 6.26 -0.18 -1.94
C ASN A 155 5.09 -0.01 -2.90
N LYS A 156 4.12 0.84 -2.56
CA LYS A 156 2.98 1.14 -3.45
C LYS A 156 3.38 1.91 -4.70
N LEU A 157 4.43 2.72 -4.65
CA LEU A 157 4.99 3.36 -5.84
C LEU A 157 5.53 2.32 -6.84
N VAL A 158 6.24 1.29 -6.36
CA VAL A 158 6.71 0.19 -7.21
C VAL A 158 5.53 -0.57 -7.81
N GLU A 159 4.57 -0.96 -6.96
CA GLU A 159 3.37 -1.71 -7.39
C GLU A 159 2.61 -0.97 -8.49
N VAL A 160 2.28 0.31 -8.28
CA VAL A 160 1.58 1.13 -9.28
C VAL A 160 2.43 1.32 -10.52
N THR A 161 3.75 1.52 -10.38
CA THR A 161 4.66 1.65 -11.53
C THR A 161 4.67 0.38 -12.38
N SER A 162 4.73 -0.79 -11.73
CA SER A 162 4.74 -2.09 -12.39
C SER A 162 3.40 -2.41 -13.07
N ILE A 163 2.27 -2.12 -12.41
CA ILE A 163 0.93 -2.29 -13.00
C ILE A 163 0.77 -1.42 -14.27
N ASN A 164 1.35 -0.22 -14.25
CA ASN A 164 1.19 0.78 -15.31
C ASN A 164 2.39 0.85 -16.26
N ILE A 165 3.25 -0.17 -16.28
CA ILE A 165 4.57 -0.12 -16.93
C ILE A 165 4.51 0.25 -18.42
N GLY A 166 3.43 -0.09 -19.13
CA GLY A 166 3.22 0.31 -20.53
C GLY A 166 3.12 1.82 -20.75
N ARG A 167 2.87 2.59 -19.68
CA ARG A 167 2.76 4.05 -19.65
C ARG A 167 3.94 4.73 -18.96
N ILE A 168 5.03 4.00 -18.71
CA ILE A 168 6.20 4.47 -17.93
C ILE A 168 6.76 5.81 -18.44
N ALA A 169 6.70 6.07 -19.75
CA ALA A 169 7.19 7.32 -20.35
C ALA A 169 6.54 8.59 -19.76
N LEU A 170 5.33 8.50 -19.22
CA LEU A 170 4.63 9.64 -18.59
C LEU A 170 5.27 10.10 -17.27
N TYR A 171 5.89 9.16 -16.53
CA TYR A 171 6.31 9.39 -15.15
C TYR A 171 7.71 8.82 -14.82
N ALA A 172 8.45 8.34 -15.84
CA ALA A 172 9.78 7.75 -15.70
C ALA A 172 10.74 8.69 -14.97
N ASP A 173 10.81 9.96 -15.38
CA ASP A 173 11.72 10.94 -14.80
C ASP A 173 11.39 11.22 -13.33
N LEU A 174 10.10 11.26 -12.96
CA LEU A 174 9.66 11.46 -11.58
C LEU A 174 10.07 10.28 -10.69
N VAL A 175 9.73 9.06 -11.12
CA VAL A 175 10.02 7.83 -10.37
C VAL A 175 11.53 7.60 -10.27
N HIS A 176 12.26 7.82 -11.36
CA HIS A 176 13.72 7.72 -11.38
C HIS A 176 14.38 8.73 -10.43
N SER A 177 13.99 10.01 -10.52
CA SER A 177 14.53 11.08 -9.67
C SER A 177 14.25 10.82 -8.20
N TYR A 178 13.05 10.34 -7.87
CA TYR A 178 12.69 9.96 -6.51
C TYR A 178 13.58 8.82 -5.99
N PHE A 179 13.70 7.70 -6.72
CA PHE A 179 14.52 6.58 -6.25
C PHE A 179 16.00 6.95 -6.14
N LEU A 180 16.55 7.72 -7.09
CA LEU A 180 17.92 8.22 -6.97
C LEU A 180 18.10 9.10 -5.73
N SER A 181 17.15 9.98 -5.42
CA SER A 181 17.19 10.80 -4.22
C SER A 181 17.22 9.95 -2.96
N VAL A 182 16.38 8.90 -2.87
CA VAL A 182 16.39 7.97 -1.74
C VAL A 182 17.72 7.23 -1.64
N ILE A 183 18.24 6.70 -2.75
CA ILE A 183 19.50 5.94 -2.78
C ILE A 183 20.68 6.81 -2.37
N LEU A 184 20.77 8.06 -2.84
CA LEU A 184 21.95 8.90 -2.64
C LEU A 184 21.91 9.69 -1.33
N SER A 185 20.71 10.08 -0.86
CA SER A 185 20.56 11.06 0.22
C SER A 185 19.93 10.51 1.49
N ASN A 186 19.29 9.33 1.47
CA ASN A 186 18.64 8.81 2.67
C ASN A 186 19.67 8.19 3.64
N ARG A 187 19.60 8.55 4.92
CA ARG A 187 20.46 8.02 5.98
C ARG A 187 20.17 6.56 6.30
N ASP A 188 18.93 6.12 6.14
CA ASP A 188 18.50 4.76 6.45
C ASP A 188 19.02 3.76 5.39
N PRO A 189 19.97 2.87 5.75
CA PRO A 189 20.50 1.88 4.82
C PRO A 189 19.45 0.90 4.32
N PHE A 190 18.44 0.55 5.12
CA PHE A 190 17.36 -0.32 4.67
C PHE A 190 16.55 0.36 3.57
N ALA A 191 16.15 1.62 3.78
CA ALA A 191 15.41 2.38 2.78
C ALA A 191 16.21 2.54 1.47
N ARG A 192 17.53 2.78 1.55
CA ARG A 192 18.41 2.81 0.37
C ARG A 192 18.42 1.48 -0.36
N GLN A 193 18.58 0.37 0.37
CA GLN A 193 18.60 -0.97 -0.21
C GLN A 193 17.26 -1.31 -0.88
N THR A 194 16.14 -1.06 -0.22
CA THR A 194 14.81 -1.26 -0.80
C THR A 194 14.60 -0.39 -2.05
N ALA A 195 15.13 0.84 -2.08
CA ALA A 195 15.06 1.69 -3.28
C ALA A 195 15.86 1.12 -4.45
N VAL A 196 17.05 0.54 -4.20
CA VAL A 196 17.83 -0.17 -5.25
C VAL A 196 17.04 -1.37 -5.78
N GLU A 197 16.47 -2.18 -4.90
CA GLU A 197 15.64 -3.34 -5.27
C GLU A 197 14.39 -2.91 -6.04
N SER A 198 13.77 -1.80 -5.65
CA SER A 198 12.61 -1.20 -6.33
C SER A 198 12.92 -0.84 -7.78
N VAL A 199 14.06 -0.18 -8.02
CA VAL A 199 14.52 0.14 -9.38
C VAL A 199 14.76 -1.13 -10.18
N ALA A 200 15.39 -2.14 -9.59
CA ALA A 200 15.62 -3.43 -10.25
C ALA A 200 14.30 -4.11 -10.63
N MET A 201 13.30 -4.14 -9.74
CA MET A 201 11.98 -4.71 -10.01
C MET A 201 11.25 -3.99 -11.15
N VAL A 202 11.29 -2.65 -11.19
CA VAL A 202 10.68 -1.86 -12.27
C VAL A 202 11.36 -2.15 -13.60
N ILE A 203 12.70 -2.20 -13.64
CA ILE A 203 13.45 -2.54 -14.86
C ILE A 203 13.13 -3.95 -15.33
N GLN A 204 13.11 -4.93 -14.42
CA GLN A 204 12.75 -6.31 -14.77
C GLN A 204 11.32 -6.41 -15.31
N THR A 205 10.39 -5.68 -14.70
CA THR A 205 9.00 -5.62 -15.17
C THR A 205 8.92 -5.03 -16.59
N PHE A 206 9.64 -3.94 -16.86
CA PHE A 206 9.69 -3.31 -18.18
C PHE A 206 10.30 -4.23 -19.25
N LEU A 207 11.34 -4.98 -18.89
CA LEU A 207 12.00 -5.91 -19.80
C LEU A 207 11.22 -7.22 -20.00
N ALA A 208 10.16 -7.48 -19.24
CA ALA A 208 9.36 -8.69 -19.39
C ALA A 208 8.64 -8.73 -20.75
N PRO A 209 8.54 -9.90 -21.40
CA PRO A 209 7.93 -10.01 -22.74
C PRO A 209 6.47 -9.54 -22.81
N GLU A 210 5.70 -9.77 -21.75
CA GLU A 210 4.29 -9.33 -21.65
C GLU A 210 4.16 -7.81 -21.56
N ALA A 211 5.13 -7.12 -20.96
CA ALA A 211 5.14 -5.66 -20.86
C ALA A 211 5.45 -4.98 -22.22
N GLN A 212 6.02 -5.73 -23.17
CA GLN A 212 6.40 -5.24 -24.49
C GLN A 212 5.37 -5.55 -25.58
N SER A 213 4.25 -6.21 -25.25
CA SER A 213 3.22 -6.54 -26.23
C SER A 213 2.28 -5.34 -26.43
N PRO A 214 2.34 -4.61 -27.56
CA PRO A 214 1.23 -3.76 -27.94
C PRO A 214 0.06 -4.70 -28.24
N THR A 215 -1.10 -4.45 -27.65
CA THR A 215 -2.35 -5.05 -28.10
C THR A 215 -2.54 -4.67 -29.56
N ALA A 216 -2.14 -5.57 -30.46
CA ALA A 216 -2.47 -5.46 -31.87
C ALA A 216 -4.00 -5.45 -31.96
N PRO A 217 -4.62 -4.53 -32.72
CA PRO A 217 -6.04 -4.64 -32.98
C PRO A 217 -6.24 -5.99 -33.68
N ALA A 218 -7.19 -6.78 -33.18
CA ALA A 218 -7.65 -7.97 -33.86
C ALA A 218 -8.22 -7.53 -35.22
N ASP A 219 -7.40 -7.59 -36.26
CA ASP A 219 -7.83 -7.39 -37.62
C ASP A 219 -8.79 -8.55 -37.94
N GLY A 220 -10.07 -8.23 -37.85
CA GLY A 220 -11.15 -9.13 -38.14
C GLY A 220 -11.07 -9.51 -39.61
N GLY A 221 -10.62 -10.73 -39.86
CA GLY A 221 -10.72 -11.35 -41.17
C GLY A 221 -12.13 -11.19 -41.72
N ARG A 222 -12.23 -10.49 -42.86
CA ARG A 222 -13.38 -10.50 -43.75
C ARG A 222 -12.80 -10.57 -45.16
N ALA A 223 -12.57 -11.78 -45.65
CA ALA A 223 -13.50 -12.58 -46.45
C ALA A 223 -13.47 -12.20 -47.93
N GLY A 224 -12.80 -13.06 -48.71
CA GLY A 224 -13.18 -13.48 -50.06
C GLY A 224 -13.39 -12.42 -51.13
N GLU A 225 -12.42 -12.30 -52.03
CA GLU A 225 -12.70 -11.94 -53.42
C GLU A 225 -12.00 -12.98 -54.31
N ALA A 226 -12.82 -13.82 -54.91
CA ALA A 226 -12.46 -14.69 -56.01
C ALA A 226 -12.88 -13.98 -57.30
N ASP A 227 -11.94 -13.82 -58.22
CA ASP A 227 -12.17 -13.76 -59.66
C ASP A 227 -10.97 -14.42 -60.36
#